data_AF-A0A954V1S1-F1
#
_entry.id   AF-A0A954V1S1-F1
#
_cell.length_a   1.000
_cell.length_b   1.000
_cell.length_c   1.000
_cell.angle_alpha   90.00
_cell.angle_beta   90.00
_cell.angle_gamma   90.00
#
_symmetry.space_group_name_H-M   'P 1'
#
loop_
_entity.id
_entity.type
_entity.pdbx_description
1 polymer ?
#
loop_
_entity_poly.entity_id
_entity_poly.type
_entity_poly.pdbx_seq_one_letter_code
_entity_poly.pdbx_strand_id
1 'polypeptide(L)'
;LIEQLGDNNYHRRSDAKWELERIGLAAFEQLRQAAEEHTNAHVARAARYLIESQNVVWWLETDSLEVRELLKSYNESTGDDRDTVLLQLSERSSPDALLALCRLARFESHELRSKSAALYLMQAISKQLKLLAPPSRAQQSSQLVGSIALTLGDSRRVAAQWLQAFIDDLQNSSKLETGPVADSHLARWQELVTREQELATTQPQAASQRSGHSFEHMRTRAVTLRLYRWLGSWITEHYGREPALALVRSSLELVGNDPQALLTAAAWAIEAELPELVPELAAKYADQFKDEPQLGYYLAESYLQLGDESSAQKAADAASEAIVKQVEQLKALTNLNLEEIRANRHYQHARLLAQRGLFPWAEQEYLRALALESRVQAGIRADLAQ
;
A
#
# COMPACT_ATOMS: atom_id res chain seq x y z
N LEU A 1 -16.68 -6.82 -35.00
CA LEU A 1 -16.91 -7.84 -33.95
C LEU A 1 -17.71 -7.26 -32.78
N ILE A 2 -17.25 -6.21 -32.10
CA ILE A 2 -17.97 -5.62 -30.94
C ILE A 2 -19.43 -5.25 -31.25
N GLU A 3 -19.69 -4.53 -32.35
CA GLU A 3 -21.05 -4.18 -32.77
C GLU A 3 -21.96 -5.42 -32.95
N GLN A 4 -21.38 -6.55 -33.38
CA GLN A 4 -22.12 -7.78 -33.64
C GLN A 4 -22.59 -8.46 -32.34
N LEU A 5 -22.07 -8.05 -31.16
CA LEU A 5 -22.60 -8.49 -29.87
C LEU A 5 -24.06 -8.05 -29.64
N GLY A 6 -24.50 -7.01 -30.34
CA GLY A 6 -25.87 -6.49 -30.30
C GLY A 6 -26.72 -6.88 -31.52
N ASP A 7 -26.24 -7.75 -32.41
CA ASP A 7 -26.97 -8.16 -33.62
C ASP A 7 -28.29 -8.86 -33.24
N ASN A 8 -29.36 -8.69 -34.02
CA ASN A 8 -30.65 -9.34 -33.77
C ASN A 8 -30.56 -10.88 -33.93
N ASN A 9 -29.64 -11.38 -34.75
CA ASN A 9 -29.41 -12.79 -34.98
C ASN A 9 -28.53 -13.41 -33.88
N TYR A 10 -29.07 -14.42 -33.19
CA TYR A 10 -28.39 -15.14 -32.12
C TYR A 10 -27.04 -15.76 -32.54
N HIS A 11 -26.97 -16.38 -33.73
CA HIS A 11 -25.75 -17.02 -34.20
C HIS A 11 -24.62 -16.00 -34.38
N ARG A 12 -24.93 -14.84 -34.97
CA ARG A 12 -23.94 -13.75 -35.12
C ARG A 12 -23.42 -13.23 -33.79
N ARG A 13 -24.29 -13.09 -32.78
CA ARG A 13 -23.86 -12.71 -31.42
C ARG A 13 -22.95 -13.77 -30.81
N SER A 14 -23.30 -15.05 -30.95
CA SER A 14 -22.54 -16.18 -30.41
C SER A 14 -21.16 -16.29 -31.07
N ASP A 15 -21.09 -16.16 -32.40
CA ASP A 15 -19.84 -16.23 -33.16
C ASP A 15 -18.92 -15.05 -32.81
N ALA A 16 -19.48 -13.84 -32.72
CA ALA A 16 -18.72 -12.66 -32.30
C ALA A 16 -18.17 -12.83 -30.88
N LYS A 17 -18.95 -13.38 -29.95
CA LYS A 17 -18.53 -13.67 -28.58
C LYS A 17 -17.34 -14.64 -28.57
N TRP A 18 -17.46 -15.76 -29.28
CA TRP A 18 -16.39 -16.77 -29.35
C TRP A 18 -15.11 -16.21 -29.98
N GLU A 19 -15.22 -15.41 -31.04
CA GLU A 19 -14.07 -14.80 -31.70
C GLU A 19 -13.39 -13.75 -30.81
N LEU A 20 -14.16 -12.97 -30.06
CA LEU A 20 -13.63 -12.01 -29.08
C LEU A 20 -12.93 -12.72 -27.90
N GLU A 21 -13.46 -13.83 -27.41
CA GLU A 21 -12.80 -14.69 -26.41
C GLU A 21 -11.47 -15.25 -26.96
N ARG A 22 -11.45 -15.67 -28.23
CA ARG A 22 -10.26 -16.20 -28.91
C ARG A 22 -9.17 -15.13 -29.11
N ILE A 23 -9.57 -13.88 -29.36
CA ILE A 23 -8.63 -12.75 -29.46
C ILE A 23 -8.03 -12.42 -28.07
N GLY A 24 -8.79 -12.62 -26.98
CA GLY A 24 -8.30 -12.48 -25.62
C GLY A 24 -7.88 -11.05 -25.28
N LEU A 25 -6.69 -10.89 -24.67
CA LEU A 25 -6.16 -9.60 -24.20
C LEU A 25 -6.13 -8.51 -25.27
N ALA A 26 -5.93 -8.87 -26.54
CA ALA A 26 -5.89 -7.90 -27.63
C ALA A 26 -7.24 -7.23 -27.93
N ALA A 27 -8.36 -7.82 -27.51
CA ALA A 27 -9.70 -7.24 -27.63
C ALA A 27 -10.16 -6.52 -26.34
N PHE A 28 -9.37 -6.61 -25.25
CA PHE A 28 -9.82 -6.21 -23.92
C PHE A 28 -10.18 -4.74 -23.82
N GLU A 29 -9.33 -3.83 -24.33
CA GLU A 29 -9.57 -2.39 -24.22
C GLU A 29 -10.81 -1.96 -25.01
N GLN A 30 -11.01 -2.51 -26.22
CA GLN A 30 -12.20 -2.19 -27.01
C GLN A 30 -13.46 -2.79 -26.38
N LEU A 31 -13.39 -3.99 -25.81
CA LEU A 31 -14.48 -4.57 -25.02
C LEU A 31 -14.80 -3.68 -23.81
N ARG A 32 -13.79 -3.17 -23.11
CA ARG A 32 -13.97 -2.31 -21.94
C ARG A 32 -14.61 -0.99 -22.31
N GLN A 33 -14.12 -0.33 -23.36
CA GLN A 33 -14.75 0.88 -23.90
C GLN A 33 -16.23 0.62 -24.25
N ALA A 34 -16.52 -0.50 -24.90
CA ALA A 34 -17.89 -0.88 -25.21
C ALA A 34 -18.74 -1.16 -23.95
N ALA A 35 -18.16 -1.74 -22.91
CA ALA A 35 -18.86 -2.01 -21.66
C ALA A 35 -19.22 -0.73 -20.87
N GLU A 36 -18.44 0.34 -21.02
CA GLU A 36 -18.59 1.60 -20.29
C GLU A 36 -19.44 2.63 -21.07
N GLU A 37 -19.19 2.80 -22.37
CA GLU A 37 -19.65 3.96 -23.14
C GLU A 37 -20.65 3.62 -24.26
N HIS A 38 -20.87 2.34 -24.57
CA HIS A 38 -21.63 1.96 -25.75
C HIS A 38 -23.13 2.31 -25.64
N THR A 39 -23.68 2.93 -26.68
CA THR A 39 -25.08 3.39 -26.73
C THR A 39 -26.09 2.23 -26.72
N ASN A 40 -25.75 1.12 -27.37
CA ASN A 40 -26.53 -0.12 -27.30
C ASN A 40 -26.26 -0.89 -26.00
N ALA A 41 -27.26 -0.92 -25.11
CA ALA A 41 -27.19 -1.63 -23.82
C ALA A 41 -26.92 -3.15 -23.95
N HIS A 42 -27.33 -3.79 -25.05
CA HIS A 42 -27.02 -5.20 -25.28
C HIS A 42 -25.54 -5.43 -25.58
N VAL A 43 -24.93 -4.57 -26.39
CA VAL A 43 -23.48 -4.61 -26.66
C VAL A 43 -22.72 -4.35 -25.36
N ALA A 44 -23.09 -3.30 -24.62
CA ALA A 44 -22.43 -2.97 -23.35
C ALA A 44 -22.51 -4.12 -22.34
N ARG A 45 -23.68 -4.74 -22.18
CA ARG A 45 -23.87 -5.88 -21.29
C ARG A 45 -23.07 -7.11 -21.73
N ALA A 46 -23.06 -7.42 -23.02
CA ALA A 46 -22.31 -8.56 -23.56
C ALA A 46 -20.79 -8.36 -23.41
N ALA A 47 -20.30 -7.14 -23.66
CA ALA A 47 -18.91 -6.79 -23.47
C ALA A 47 -18.49 -6.88 -22.00
N ARG A 48 -19.33 -6.40 -21.07
CA ARG A 48 -19.10 -6.53 -19.62
C ARG A 48 -19.05 -8.00 -19.19
N TYR A 49 -20.00 -8.80 -19.65
CA TYR A 49 -20.00 -10.24 -19.39
C TYR A 49 -18.72 -10.89 -19.92
N LEU A 50 -18.27 -10.55 -21.13
CA LEU A 50 -17.02 -11.07 -21.69
C LEU A 50 -15.81 -10.70 -20.84
N ILE A 51 -15.72 -9.48 -20.31
CA ILE A 51 -14.62 -9.05 -19.43
C ILE A 51 -14.63 -9.82 -18.11
N GLU A 52 -15.81 -10.04 -17.54
CA GLU A 52 -15.97 -10.72 -16.24
C GLU A 52 -15.83 -12.25 -16.34
N SER A 53 -16.31 -12.85 -17.44
CA SER A 53 -16.30 -14.30 -17.67
C SER A 53 -15.02 -14.82 -18.30
N GLN A 54 -14.09 -13.92 -18.63
CA GLN A 54 -12.90 -14.28 -19.36
C GLN A 54 -12.00 -15.21 -18.53
N ASN A 55 -11.82 -16.43 -19.02
CA ASN A 55 -10.62 -17.25 -18.78
C ASN A 55 -9.46 -16.63 -19.57
N VAL A 56 -9.01 -15.44 -19.15
CA VAL A 56 -7.88 -14.77 -19.80
C VAL A 56 -6.65 -15.65 -19.61
N VAL A 57 -5.97 -15.96 -20.72
CA VAL A 57 -4.59 -16.44 -20.66
C VAL A 57 -3.70 -15.23 -20.34
N TRP A 58 -3.33 -15.09 -19.07
CA TRP A 58 -2.55 -13.94 -18.59
C TRP A 58 -1.07 -13.98 -18.98
N TRP A 59 -0.58 -15.15 -19.39
CA TRP A 59 0.82 -15.36 -19.74
C TRP A 59 1.07 -15.30 -21.24
N LEU A 60 2.29 -14.96 -21.61
CA LEU A 60 2.82 -14.98 -22.96
C LEU A 60 3.69 -16.22 -23.18
N GLU A 61 3.86 -16.60 -24.44
CA GLU A 61 4.80 -17.67 -24.84
C GLU A 61 6.27 -17.32 -24.56
N THR A 62 6.57 -16.07 -24.25
CA THR A 62 7.90 -15.60 -23.87
C THR A 62 8.12 -15.58 -22.36
N ASP A 63 7.07 -15.72 -21.55
CA ASP A 63 7.22 -15.76 -20.09
C ASP A 63 7.92 -17.05 -19.68
N SER A 64 8.73 -16.99 -18.63
CA SER A 64 9.35 -18.17 -18.02
C SER A 64 8.31 -19.13 -17.45
N LEU A 65 8.70 -20.40 -17.26
CA LEU A 65 7.83 -21.41 -16.67
C LEU A 65 7.30 -20.98 -15.30
N GLU A 66 8.17 -20.42 -14.45
CA GLU A 66 7.82 -19.94 -13.11
C GLU A 66 6.74 -18.86 -13.16
N VAL A 67 6.87 -17.88 -14.05
CA VAL A 67 5.88 -16.80 -14.21
C VAL A 67 4.56 -17.36 -14.75
N ARG A 68 4.59 -18.33 -15.68
CA ARG A 68 3.37 -18.99 -16.18
C ARG A 68 2.63 -19.75 -15.08
N GLU A 69 3.34 -20.45 -14.20
CA GLU A 69 2.74 -21.16 -13.08
C GLU A 69 2.07 -20.21 -12.08
N LEU A 70 2.70 -19.07 -11.79
CA LEU A 70 2.11 -18.01 -10.98
C LEU A 70 0.85 -17.44 -11.65
N LEU A 71 0.91 -17.12 -12.95
CA LEU A 71 -0.24 -16.57 -13.69
C LEU A 71 -1.37 -17.59 -13.88
N LYS A 72 -1.06 -18.88 -13.97
CA LYS A 72 -2.06 -19.94 -13.93
C LYS A 72 -2.75 -19.99 -12.57
N SER A 73 -1.95 -19.96 -11.49
CA SER A 73 -2.47 -19.91 -10.11
C SER A 73 -3.32 -18.66 -9.88
N TYR A 74 -2.92 -17.50 -10.43
CA TYR A 74 -3.69 -16.27 -10.40
C TYR A 74 -5.10 -16.45 -11.00
N ASN A 75 -5.18 -17.13 -12.14
CA ASN A 75 -6.44 -17.36 -12.84
C ASN A 75 -7.38 -18.29 -12.03
N GLU A 76 -6.83 -19.30 -11.38
CA GLU A 76 -7.56 -20.27 -10.55
C GLU A 76 -7.94 -19.71 -9.17
N SER A 77 -7.22 -18.68 -8.69
CA SER A 77 -7.40 -18.07 -7.38
C SER A 77 -8.62 -17.14 -7.28
N THR A 78 -9.17 -17.01 -6.08
CA THR A 78 -10.25 -16.06 -5.76
C THR A 78 -9.81 -15.07 -4.67
N GLY A 79 -10.38 -13.85 -4.68
CA GLY A 79 -10.15 -12.87 -3.61
C GLY A 79 -8.68 -12.59 -3.31
N ASP A 80 -8.28 -12.85 -2.06
CA ASP A 80 -6.99 -12.47 -1.47
C ASP A 80 -5.81 -13.36 -1.91
N ASP A 81 -6.08 -14.55 -2.41
CA ASP A 81 -5.07 -15.43 -3.00
C ASP A 81 -4.42 -14.78 -4.23
N ARG A 82 -5.19 -13.96 -4.97
CA ARG A 82 -4.65 -13.20 -6.11
C ARG A 82 -3.66 -12.12 -5.69
N ASP A 83 -3.90 -11.44 -4.57
CA ASP A 83 -2.95 -10.43 -4.05
C ASP A 83 -1.63 -11.08 -3.61
N THR A 84 -1.68 -12.32 -3.12
CA THR A 84 -0.48 -13.11 -2.82
C THR A 84 0.33 -13.41 -4.08
N VAL A 85 -0.33 -13.77 -5.18
CA VAL A 85 0.37 -13.99 -6.46
C VAL A 85 0.98 -12.69 -7.00
N LEU A 86 0.30 -11.54 -6.86
CA LEU A 86 0.89 -10.25 -7.23
C LEU A 86 2.16 -9.94 -6.43
N LEU A 87 2.14 -10.20 -5.12
CA LEU A 87 3.31 -10.08 -4.27
C LEU A 87 4.44 -11.01 -4.74
N GLN A 88 4.14 -12.29 -4.99
CA GLN A 88 5.14 -13.26 -5.48
C GLN A 88 5.77 -12.84 -6.81
N LEU A 89 4.97 -12.35 -7.76
CA LEU A 89 5.48 -11.80 -9.02
C LEU A 89 6.43 -10.60 -8.77
N SER A 90 6.09 -9.74 -7.81
CA SER A 90 6.91 -8.57 -7.46
C SER A 90 8.25 -8.96 -6.83
N GLU A 91 8.24 -9.98 -5.96
CA GLU A 91 9.44 -10.49 -5.29
C GLU A 91 10.44 -11.14 -6.24
N ARG A 92 9.94 -11.76 -7.33
CA ARG A 92 10.80 -12.34 -8.37
C ARG A 92 11.64 -11.28 -9.08
N SER A 93 11.05 -10.11 -9.34
CA SER A 93 11.73 -8.97 -9.98
C SER A 93 12.44 -9.29 -11.32
N SER A 94 12.11 -10.42 -11.96
CA SER A 94 12.59 -10.77 -13.28
C SER A 94 11.86 -9.94 -14.34
N PRO A 95 12.48 -9.63 -15.51
CA PRO A 95 11.84 -8.77 -16.51
C PRO A 95 10.46 -9.27 -16.95
N ASP A 96 10.28 -10.57 -17.13
CA ASP A 96 9.00 -11.19 -17.49
C ASP A 96 7.95 -11.12 -16.36
N ALA A 97 8.36 -11.25 -15.09
CA ALA A 97 7.46 -11.08 -13.94
C ALA A 97 7.00 -9.62 -13.79
N LEU A 98 7.88 -8.64 -14.02
CA LEU A 98 7.52 -7.22 -14.01
C LEU A 98 6.56 -6.90 -15.16
N LEU A 99 6.78 -7.45 -16.35
CA LEU A 99 5.85 -7.29 -17.48
C LEU A 99 4.53 -8.02 -17.25
N ALA A 100 4.52 -9.14 -16.53
CA ALA A 100 3.30 -9.80 -16.09
C ALA A 100 2.47 -8.91 -15.15
N LEU A 101 3.10 -8.26 -14.16
CA LEU A 101 2.44 -7.27 -13.31
C LEU A 101 1.91 -6.08 -14.12
N CYS A 102 2.66 -5.61 -15.11
CA CYS A 102 2.21 -4.54 -16.00
C CYS A 102 0.96 -4.95 -16.81
N ARG A 103 0.94 -6.19 -17.33
CA ARG A 103 -0.23 -6.75 -18.03
C ARG A 103 -1.43 -6.85 -17.08
N LEU A 104 -1.24 -7.31 -15.85
CA LEU A 104 -2.30 -7.37 -14.85
C LEU A 104 -2.81 -5.97 -14.49
N ALA A 105 -1.92 -4.99 -14.32
CA ALA A 105 -2.32 -3.60 -14.10
C ALA A 105 -3.18 -3.05 -15.26
N ARG A 106 -2.86 -3.40 -16.51
CA ARG A 106 -3.62 -2.97 -17.68
C ARG A 106 -4.96 -3.70 -17.83
N PHE A 107 -4.96 -5.03 -17.71
CA PHE A 107 -6.05 -5.88 -18.19
C PHE A 107 -6.86 -6.55 -17.08
N GLU A 108 -6.49 -6.47 -15.80
CA GLU A 108 -7.27 -7.06 -14.70
C GLU A 108 -8.66 -6.41 -14.60
N SER A 109 -9.73 -7.18 -14.71
CA SER A 109 -11.10 -6.63 -14.75
C SER A 109 -11.49 -5.87 -13.47
N HIS A 110 -10.98 -6.28 -12.31
CA HIS A 110 -11.28 -5.63 -11.04
C HIS A 110 -10.33 -4.46 -10.75
N GLU A 111 -10.86 -3.24 -10.63
CA GLU A 111 -10.06 -2.01 -10.51
C GLU A 111 -9.09 -2.01 -9.32
N LEU A 112 -9.52 -2.46 -8.13
CA LEU A 112 -8.62 -2.54 -6.97
C LEU A 112 -7.42 -3.47 -7.16
N ARG A 113 -7.58 -4.57 -7.92
CA ARG A 113 -6.49 -5.51 -8.21
C ARG A 113 -5.58 -4.96 -9.30
N SER A 114 -6.14 -4.32 -10.31
CA SER A 114 -5.38 -3.56 -11.31
C SER A 114 -4.47 -2.51 -10.64
N LYS A 115 -5.01 -1.72 -9.70
CA LYS A 115 -4.25 -0.75 -8.88
C LYS A 115 -3.19 -1.41 -8.00
N SER A 116 -3.53 -2.54 -7.37
CA SER A 116 -2.58 -3.30 -6.54
C SER A 116 -1.41 -3.84 -7.37
N ALA A 117 -1.67 -4.35 -8.57
CA ALA A 117 -0.63 -4.81 -9.50
C ALA A 117 0.32 -3.67 -9.91
N ALA A 118 -0.21 -2.48 -10.18
CA ALA A 118 0.61 -1.29 -10.43
C ALA A 118 1.51 -0.94 -9.23
N LEU A 119 0.97 -0.94 -8.01
CA LEU A 119 1.78 -0.67 -6.81
C LEU A 119 2.87 -1.71 -6.57
N TYR A 120 2.57 -3.00 -6.75
CA TYR A 120 3.57 -4.07 -6.67
C TYR A 120 4.67 -3.89 -7.72
N LEU A 121 4.31 -3.52 -8.95
CA LEU A 121 5.27 -3.24 -10.02
C LEU A 121 6.17 -2.04 -9.67
N MET A 122 5.59 -0.92 -9.26
CA MET A 122 6.31 0.29 -8.86
C MET A 122 7.29 -0.01 -7.72
N GLN A 123 6.84 -0.72 -6.68
CA GLN A 123 7.67 -1.14 -5.55
C GLN A 123 8.84 -2.04 -5.98
N ALA A 124 8.59 -3.06 -6.81
CA ALA A 124 9.62 -3.97 -7.28
C ALA A 124 10.69 -3.24 -8.10
N ILE A 125 10.28 -2.35 -9.00
CA ILE A 125 11.20 -1.55 -9.83
C ILE A 125 12.02 -0.61 -8.95
N SER A 126 11.40 0.17 -8.06
CA SER A 126 12.13 1.07 -7.15
C SER A 126 13.17 0.31 -6.33
N LYS A 127 12.79 -0.85 -5.77
CA LYS A 127 13.70 -1.72 -5.00
C LYS A 127 14.87 -2.22 -5.86
N GLN A 128 14.59 -2.71 -7.07
CA GLN A 128 15.62 -3.25 -7.96
C GLN A 128 16.60 -2.17 -8.41
N LEU A 129 16.12 -0.99 -8.81
CA LEU A 129 16.95 0.12 -9.26
C LEU A 129 17.84 0.69 -8.16
N LYS A 130 17.37 0.68 -6.90
CA LYS A 130 18.12 1.14 -5.73
C LYS A 130 19.39 0.32 -5.48
N LEU A 131 19.38 -0.97 -5.84
CA LEU A 131 20.53 -1.87 -5.68
C LEU A 131 21.63 -1.68 -6.75
N LEU A 132 21.36 -0.89 -7.79
CA LEU A 132 22.28 -0.71 -8.92
C LEU A 132 23.11 0.56 -8.77
N ALA A 133 24.36 0.49 -9.26
CA ALA A 133 25.21 1.64 -9.46
C ALA A 133 24.62 2.60 -10.53
N PRO A 134 24.90 3.92 -10.47
CA PRO A 134 24.27 4.92 -11.34
C PRO A 134 24.24 4.61 -12.85
N PRO A 135 25.35 4.17 -13.51
CA PRO A 135 25.30 3.91 -14.96
C PRO A 135 24.40 2.72 -15.31
N SER A 136 24.49 1.63 -14.53
CA SER A 136 23.63 0.44 -14.72
C SER A 136 22.17 0.75 -14.41
N ARG A 137 21.91 1.60 -13.41
CA ARG A 137 20.57 2.06 -13.05
C ARG A 137 19.92 2.82 -14.20
N ALA A 138 20.64 3.77 -14.81
CA ALA A 138 20.10 4.55 -15.93
C ALA A 138 19.78 3.67 -17.15
N GLN A 139 20.67 2.72 -17.47
CA GLN A 139 20.46 1.77 -18.56
C GLN A 139 19.25 0.86 -18.29
N GLN A 140 19.17 0.25 -17.10
CA GLN A 140 18.09 -0.65 -16.74
C GLN A 140 16.74 0.08 -16.64
N SER A 141 16.73 1.29 -16.05
CA SER A 141 15.55 2.16 -16.03
C SER A 141 15.03 2.42 -17.45
N SER A 142 15.91 2.79 -18.38
CA SER A 142 15.53 3.05 -19.78
C SER A 142 14.92 1.82 -20.48
N GLN A 143 15.48 0.63 -20.25
CA GLN A 143 14.97 -0.62 -20.82
C GLN A 143 13.60 -1.01 -20.25
N LEU A 144 13.44 -0.88 -18.93
CA LEU A 144 12.17 -1.16 -18.24
C LEU A 144 11.09 -0.19 -18.71
N VAL A 145 11.39 1.11 -18.74
CA VAL A 145 10.49 2.16 -19.23
C VAL A 145 9.96 1.83 -20.62
N GLY A 146 10.84 1.49 -21.57
CA GLY A 146 10.41 1.15 -22.94
C GLY A 146 9.48 -0.06 -22.97
N SER A 147 9.80 -1.12 -22.21
CA SER A 147 9.03 -2.36 -22.18
C SER A 147 7.66 -2.18 -21.49
N ILE A 148 7.61 -1.41 -20.41
CA ILE A 148 6.37 -1.11 -19.68
C ILE A 148 5.50 -0.17 -20.50
N ALA A 149 6.06 0.88 -21.11
CA ALA A 149 5.30 1.79 -21.97
C ALA A 149 4.65 1.06 -23.16
N LEU A 150 5.39 0.15 -23.81
CA LEU A 150 4.83 -0.71 -24.86
C LEU A 150 3.69 -1.61 -24.34
N THR A 151 3.86 -2.17 -23.14
CA THR A 151 2.87 -3.07 -22.53
C THR A 151 1.62 -2.32 -22.06
N LEU A 152 1.76 -1.10 -21.54
CA LEU A 152 0.64 -0.24 -21.14
C LEU A 152 -0.14 0.28 -22.34
N GLY A 153 0.56 0.59 -23.44
CA GLY A 153 -0.02 1.24 -24.61
C GLY A 153 -0.75 2.52 -24.22
N ASP A 154 -1.95 2.67 -24.76
CA ASP A 154 -2.86 3.80 -24.63
C ASP A 154 -3.94 3.61 -23.55
N SER A 155 -3.73 2.67 -22.62
CA SER A 155 -4.68 2.39 -21.55
C SER A 155 -4.93 3.64 -20.69
N ARG A 156 -6.21 3.96 -20.48
CA ARG A 156 -6.66 5.11 -19.68
C ARG A 156 -7.04 4.75 -18.24
N ARG A 157 -6.78 3.52 -17.82
CA ARG A 157 -7.09 3.03 -16.46
C ARG A 157 -6.32 3.79 -15.40
N VAL A 158 -6.86 3.87 -14.20
CA VAL A 158 -6.18 4.57 -13.11
C VAL A 158 -4.83 3.94 -12.81
N ALA A 159 -4.76 2.60 -12.73
CA ALA A 159 -3.49 1.89 -12.56
C ALA A 159 -2.47 2.19 -13.68
N ALA A 160 -2.94 2.29 -14.93
CA ALA A 160 -2.09 2.67 -16.06
C ALA A 160 -1.62 4.13 -15.96
N GLN A 161 -2.49 5.05 -15.51
CA GLN A 161 -2.12 6.45 -15.27
C GLN A 161 -1.06 6.58 -14.16
N TRP A 162 -1.14 5.78 -13.10
CA TRP A 162 -0.10 5.71 -12.06
C TRP A 162 1.23 5.23 -12.65
N LEU A 163 1.21 4.15 -13.44
CA LEU A 163 2.41 3.61 -14.07
C LEU A 163 3.01 4.59 -15.10
N GLN A 164 2.19 5.33 -15.83
CA GLN A 164 2.66 6.38 -16.73
C GLN A 164 3.33 7.52 -15.94
N ALA A 165 2.73 7.99 -14.84
CA ALA A 165 3.33 9.01 -13.99
C ALA A 165 4.69 8.54 -13.43
N PHE A 166 4.76 7.29 -12.99
CA PHE A 166 5.99 6.66 -12.52
C PHE A 166 7.06 6.52 -13.62
N ILE A 167 6.67 6.11 -14.83
CA ILE A 167 7.59 6.04 -15.98
C ILE A 167 8.15 7.42 -16.30
N ASP A 168 7.31 8.44 -16.28
CA ASP A 168 7.75 9.81 -16.55
C ASP A 168 8.75 10.29 -15.49
N ASP A 169 8.54 9.96 -14.21
CA ASP A 169 9.52 10.19 -13.14
C ASP A 169 10.85 9.48 -13.44
N LEU A 170 10.81 8.20 -13.81
CA LEU A 170 12.00 7.41 -14.13
C LEU A 170 12.80 8.00 -15.30
N GLN A 171 12.11 8.44 -16.36
CA GLN A 171 12.71 9.06 -17.54
C GLN A 171 13.37 10.41 -17.22
N ASN A 172 12.78 11.17 -16.29
CA ASN A 172 13.22 12.52 -15.95
C ASN A 172 14.04 12.59 -14.66
N SER A 173 14.37 11.44 -14.05
CA SER A 173 15.03 11.32 -12.73
C SER A 173 16.26 12.21 -12.54
N SER A 174 17.05 12.48 -13.58
CA SER A 174 18.21 13.38 -13.51
C SER A 174 17.87 14.88 -13.47
N LYS A 175 16.59 15.26 -13.59
CA LYS A 175 16.08 16.63 -13.69
C LYS A 175 15.06 16.98 -12.59
N LEU A 176 14.80 16.07 -11.65
CA LEU A 176 13.73 16.21 -10.65
C LEU A 176 14.13 17.05 -9.42
N GLU A 177 15.39 17.47 -9.32
CA GLU A 177 15.90 18.11 -8.09
C GLU A 177 15.29 19.50 -7.83
N THR A 178 15.05 20.34 -8.85
CA THR A 178 14.32 21.61 -8.71
C THR A 178 13.85 22.14 -10.08
N GLY A 179 12.71 22.87 -10.10
CA GLY A 179 12.26 23.65 -11.26
C GLY A 179 10.90 23.21 -11.84
N PRO A 180 10.47 23.80 -12.97
CA PRO A 180 9.11 23.65 -13.49
C PRO A 180 8.74 22.22 -13.90
N VAL A 181 9.73 21.38 -14.22
CA VAL A 181 9.52 19.95 -14.49
C VAL A 181 9.14 19.22 -13.20
N ALA A 182 9.85 19.48 -12.11
CA ALA A 182 9.54 18.89 -10.82
C ALA A 182 8.14 19.29 -10.33
N ASP A 183 7.78 20.57 -10.47
CA ASP A 183 6.45 21.07 -10.11
C ASP A 183 5.32 20.39 -10.90
N SER A 184 5.52 20.16 -12.20
CA SER A 184 4.56 19.47 -13.07
C SER A 184 4.33 18.02 -12.65
N HIS A 185 5.39 17.29 -12.30
CA HIS A 185 5.30 15.90 -11.86
C HIS A 185 4.62 15.78 -10.49
N LEU A 186 4.99 16.66 -9.55
CA LEU A 186 4.33 16.73 -8.24
C LEU A 186 2.85 17.08 -8.37
N ALA A 187 2.50 18.04 -9.24
CA ALA A 187 1.11 18.39 -9.51
C ALA A 187 0.30 17.21 -10.08
N ARG A 188 0.91 16.42 -10.97
CA ARG A 188 0.27 15.20 -11.51
C ARG A 188 0.03 14.16 -10.43
N TRP A 189 1.00 13.90 -9.56
CA TRP A 189 0.82 12.98 -8.44
C TRP A 189 -0.26 13.48 -7.49
N GLN A 190 -0.27 14.79 -7.17
CA GLN A 190 -1.31 15.41 -6.35
C GLN A 190 -2.70 15.21 -6.94
N GLU A 191 -2.88 15.42 -8.24
CA GLU A 191 -4.15 15.19 -8.95
C GLU A 191 -4.61 13.73 -8.82
N LEU A 192 -3.70 12.78 -9.06
CA LEU A 192 -4.00 11.35 -8.99
C LEU A 192 -4.41 10.93 -7.58
N VAL A 193 -3.67 11.33 -6.55
CA VAL A 193 -3.99 10.93 -5.17
C VAL A 193 -5.22 11.63 -4.61
N THR A 194 -5.50 12.87 -5.04
CA THR A 194 -6.70 13.61 -4.62
C THR A 194 -7.96 12.91 -5.11
N ARG A 195 -7.98 12.49 -6.39
CA ARG A 195 -9.10 11.70 -6.94
C ARG A 195 -9.31 10.39 -6.18
N GLU A 196 -8.23 9.70 -5.85
CA GLU A 196 -8.28 8.43 -5.12
C GLU A 196 -8.73 8.60 -3.67
N GLN A 197 -8.34 9.70 -3.04
CA GLN A 197 -8.82 10.07 -1.71
C GLN A 197 -10.31 10.40 -1.73
N GLU A 198 -10.82 11.14 -2.72
CA GLU A 198 -12.25 11.41 -2.88
C GLU A 198 -13.06 10.11 -3.01
N LEU A 199 -12.58 9.16 -3.82
CA LEU A 199 -13.20 7.84 -3.96
C LEU A 199 -13.14 7.02 -2.66
N ALA A 200 -12.02 7.09 -1.93
CA ALA A 200 -11.82 6.37 -0.68
C ALA A 200 -12.57 7.00 0.52
N THR A 201 -12.99 8.27 0.43
CA THR A 201 -13.74 8.97 1.49
C THR A 201 -15.24 8.98 1.23
N THR A 202 -15.66 8.97 -0.04
CA THR A 202 -17.08 9.00 -0.40
C THR A 202 -17.74 7.65 -0.11
N GLN A 203 -18.50 7.57 0.98
CA GLN A 203 -19.44 6.46 1.19
C GLN A 203 -20.67 6.65 0.27
N PRO A 204 -21.06 5.64 -0.54
CA PRO A 204 -22.37 5.69 -1.16
C PRO A 204 -23.44 5.62 -0.06
N GLN A 205 -24.13 6.74 0.19
CA GLN A 205 -25.17 6.88 1.22
C GLN A 205 -26.34 5.88 1.06
N ALA A 206 -26.48 5.26 -0.11
CA ALA A 206 -27.49 4.22 -0.39
C ALA A 206 -27.02 2.78 -0.12
N ALA A 207 -25.74 2.56 0.19
CA ALA A 207 -25.12 1.23 0.25
C ALA A 207 -24.99 0.63 1.67
N SER A 208 -25.42 1.35 2.69
CA SER A 208 -25.31 0.99 4.11
C SER A 208 -26.13 -0.25 4.54
N GLN A 209 -26.81 -0.94 3.62
CA GLN A 209 -27.58 -2.16 3.89
C GLN A 209 -27.02 -3.46 3.28
N ARG A 210 -25.89 -3.42 2.55
CA ARG A 210 -25.25 -4.64 2.01
C ARG A 210 -23.83 -4.78 2.54
N SER A 211 -23.58 -5.86 3.27
CA SER A 211 -22.28 -6.21 3.88
C SER A 211 -21.08 -6.17 2.91
N GLY A 212 -21.30 -6.40 1.60
CA GLY A 212 -20.25 -6.34 0.58
C GLY A 212 -19.66 -4.94 0.32
N HIS A 213 -20.44 -3.87 0.44
CA HIS A 213 -19.97 -2.52 0.11
C HIS A 213 -19.03 -1.92 1.18
N SER A 214 -19.16 -2.37 2.43
CA SER A 214 -18.24 -1.96 3.49
C SER A 214 -16.83 -2.55 3.28
N PHE A 215 -16.74 -3.79 2.78
CA PHE A 215 -15.47 -4.46 2.53
C PHE A 215 -14.74 -3.86 1.32
N GLU A 216 -15.43 -3.60 0.22
CA GLU A 216 -14.84 -2.90 -0.94
C GLU A 216 -14.30 -1.53 -0.55
N HIS A 217 -15.07 -0.74 0.20
CA HIS A 217 -14.63 0.59 0.64
C HIS A 217 -13.38 0.52 1.53
N MET A 218 -13.32 -0.45 2.45
CA MET A 218 -12.13 -0.72 3.25
C MET A 218 -10.92 -1.08 2.38
N ARG A 219 -11.09 -1.92 1.34
CA ARG A 219 -10.01 -2.26 0.40
C ARG A 219 -9.57 -1.07 -0.45
N THR A 220 -10.50 -0.25 -0.94
CA THR A 220 -10.18 1.00 -1.65
C THR A 220 -9.29 1.88 -0.79
N ARG A 221 -9.71 2.12 0.46
CA ARG A 221 -8.95 2.89 1.43
C ARG A 221 -7.56 2.31 1.70
N ALA A 222 -7.44 0.98 1.83
CA ALA A 222 -6.17 0.31 2.03
C ALA A 222 -5.21 0.47 0.83
N VAL A 223 -5.72 0.33 -0.41
CA VAL A 223 -4.94 0.54 -1.64
C VAL A 223 -4.50 2.00 -1.76
N THR A 224 -5.39 2.96 -1.49
CA THR A 224 -5.06 4.40 -1.52
C THR A 224 -4.00 4.75 -0.47
N LEU A 225 -4.12 4.24 0.76
CA LEU A 225 -3.07 4.41 1.78
C LEU A 225 -1.74 3.80 1.32
N ARG A 226 -1.75 2.63 0.68
CA ARG A 226 -0.52 2.01 0.15
C ARG A 226 0.12 2.86 -0.95
N LEU A 227 -0.67 3.52 -1.80
CA LEU A 227 -0.17 4.50 -2.77
C LEU A 227 0.49 5.69 -2.07
N TYR A 228 -0.17 6.32 -1.10
CA TYR A 228 0.40 7.41 -0.31
C TYR A 228 1.72 7.01 0.36
N ARG A 229 1.77 5.80 0.92
CA ARG A 229 2.98 5.27 1.55
C ARG A 229 4.15 5.15 0.59
N TRP A 230 3.88 4.58 -0.59
CA TRP A 230 4.88 4.47 -1.63
C TRP A 230 5.32 5.85 -2.13
N LEU A 231 4.38 6.78 -2.33
CA LEU A 231 4.68 8.15 -2.75
C LEU A 231 5.49 8.92 -1.72
N GLY A 232 5.23 8.76 -0.42
CA GLY A 232 6.03 9.41 0.62
C GLY A 232 7.51 9.04 0.49
N SER A 233 7.82 7.75 0.40
CA SER A 233 9.21 7.30 0.21
C SER A 233 9.79 7.71 -1.15
N TRP A 234 9.01 7.56 -2.23
CA TRP A 234 9.46 7.89 -3.59
C TRP A 234 9.75 9.38 -3.75
N ILE A 235 8.84 10.23 -3.29
CA ILE A 235 8.98 11.68 -3.40
C ILE A 235 10.09 12.20 -2.48
N THR A 236 10.22 11.67 -1.27
CA THR A 236 11.35 12.03 -0.40
C THR A 236 12.69 11.74 -1.07
N GLU A 237 12.82 10.58 -1.73
CA GLU A 237 14.06 10.17 -2.42
C GLU A 237 14.37 11.01 -3.67
N HIS A 238 13.34 11.49 -4.40
CA HIS A 238 13.53 12.13 -5.72
C HIS A 238 13.30 13.65 -5.77
N TYR A 239 12.51 14.19 -4.85
CA TYR A 239 12.12 15.61 -4.83
C TYR A 239 12.40 16.27 -3.47
N GLY A 240 12.82 15.48 -2.49
CA GLY A 240 13.05 15.93 -1.12
C GLY A 240 11.82 15.83 -0.23
N ARG A 241 12.07 16.07 1.05
CA ARG A 241 11.15 15.80 2.15
C ARG A 241 9.93 16.71 2.19
N GLU A 242 10.10 18.02 1.95
CA GLU A 242 8.98 18.98 2.06
C GLU A 242 7.88 18.73 1.02
N PRO A 243 8.18 18.50 -0.27
CA PRO A 243 7.16 18.07 -1.24
C PRO A 243 6.46 16.77 -0.86
N ALA A 244 7.22 15.79 -0.33
CA ALA A 244 6.66 14.52 0.11
C ALA A 244 5.66 14.72 1.26
N LEU A 245 6.05 15.48 2.28
CA LEU A 245 5.19 15.81 3.42
C LEU A 245 3.92 16.53 2.97
N ALA A 246 4.05 17.54 2.10
CA ALA A 246 2.91 18.29 1.58
C ALA A 246 1.91 17.39 0.83
N LEU A 247 2.41 16.45 0.02
CA LEU A 247 1.57 15.55 -0.76
C LEU A 247 0.87 14.49 0.10
N VAL A 248 1.58 13.88 1.05
CA VAL A 248 1.02 12.74 1.82
C VAL A 248 0.24 13.15 3.06
N ARG A 249 0.32 14.41 3.51
CA ARG A 249 -0.38 14.89 4.71
C ARG A 249 -1.89 14.65 4.66
N SER A 250 -2.53 14.79 3.50
CA SER A 250 -3.97 14.54 3.34
C SER A 250 -4.35 13.06 3.56
N SER A 251 -3.40 12.13 3.50
CA SER A 251 -3.63 10.71 3.76
C SER A 251 -4.05 10.42 5.21
N LEU A 252 -3.79 11.33 6.15
CA LEU A 252 -4.25 11.22 7.55
C LEU A 252 -5.78 11.21 7.66
N GLU A 253 -6.49 11.75 6.67
CA GLU A 253 -7.96 11.63 6.57
C GLU A 253 -8.41 10.20 6.27
N LEU A 254 -7.54 9.40 5.67
CA LEU A 254 -7.77 8.00 5.37
C LEU A 254 -7.29 7.09 6.49
N VAL A 255 -6.78 7.55 7.63
CA VAL A 255 -6.36 6.65 8.72
C VAL A 255 -7.54 6.28 9.62
N GLY A 256 -7.70 4.98 9.90
CA GLY A 256 -8.80 4.46 10.71
C GLY A 256 -8.66 4.89 12.17
N ASN A 257 -9.78 4.90 12.91
CA ASN A 257 -9.73 5.12 14.36
C ASN A 257 -9.43 3.82 15.15
N ASP A 258 -9.09 2.73 14.46
CA ASP A 258 -8.66 1.51 15.12
C ASP A 258 -7.16 1.59 15.48
N PRO A 259 -6.75 1.04 16.64
CA PRO A 259 -5.36 1.13 17.09
C PRO A 259 -4.34 0.56 16.08
N GLN A 260 -4.69 -0.49 15.34
CA GLN A 260 -3.77 -1.12 14.38
C GLN A 260 -3.50 -0.23 13.16
N ALA A 261 -4.52 0.44 12.62
CA ALA A 261 -4.35 1.41 11.55
C ALA A 261 -3.49 2.59 12.00
N LEU A 262 -3.70 3.11 13.21
CA LEU A 262 -2.90 4.19 13.79
C LEU A 262 -1.44 3.77 13.99
N LEU A 263 -1.21 2.57 14.54
CA LEU A 263 0.15 2.03 14.74
C LEU A 263 0.88 1.87 13.40
N THR A 264 0.19 1.33 12.40
CA THR A 264 0.76 1.16 11.05
C THR A 264 1.07 2.51 10.41
N ALA A 265 0.20 3.51 10.58
CA ALA A 265 0.43 4.85 10.03
C ALA A 265 1.59 5.57 10.73
N ALA A 266 1.65 5.51 12.07
CA ALA A 266 2.71 6.13 12.85
C ALA A 266 4.09 5.49 12.59
N ALA A 267 4.17 4.15 12.56
CA ALA A 267 5.40 3.45 12.22
C ALA A 267 5.90 3.82 10.82
N TRP A 268 5.01 3.80 9.82
CA TRP A 268 5.37 4.20 8.46
C TRP A 268 5.86 5.65 8.37
N ALA A 269 5.19 6.59 9.04
CA ALA A 269 5.57 8.00 8.98
C ALA A 269 7.01 8.22 9.46
N ILE A 270 7.40 7.52 10.53
CA ILE A 270 8.76 7.53 11.07
C ILE A 270 9.74 6.87 10.10
N GLU A 271 9.41 5.69 9.57
CA GLU A 271 10.26 4.94 8.63
C GLU A 271 10.45 5.66 7.29
N ALA A 272 9.47 6.47 6.88
CA ALA A 272 9.52 7.29 5.68
C ALA A 272 10.21 8.66 5.88
N GLU A 273 10.79 8.91 7.06
CA GLU A 273 11.45 10.17 7.45
C GLU A 273 10.49 11.39 7.43
N LEU A 274 9.20 11.14 7.72
CA LEU A 274 8.13 12.14 7.81
C LEU A 274 7.52 12.19 9.24
N PRO A 275 8.34 12.41 10.29
CA PRO A 275 7.89 12.35 11.68
C PRO A 275 6.76 13.33 12.03
N GLU A 276 6.60 14.46 11.32
CA GLU A 276 5.53 15.45 11.55
C GLU A 276 4.12 14.87 11.48
N LEU A 277 3.94 13.81 10.69
CA LEU A 277 2.64 13.17 10.54
C LEU A 277 2.19 12.51 11.86
N VAL A 278 3.11 12.13 12.75
CA VAL A 278 2.75 11.44 14.01
C VAL A 278 2.13 12.41 15.02
N PRO A 279 2.69 13.60 15.31
CA PRO A 279 2.01 14.60 16.13
C PRO A 279 0.68 15.08 15.53
N GLU A 280 0.59 15.23 14.21
CA GLU A 280 -0.67 15.57 13.53
C GLU A 280 -1.72 14.46 13.74
N LEU A 281 -1.32 13.19 13.64
CA LEU A 281 -2.16 12.04 13.93
C LEU A 281 -2.57 11.99 15.42
N ALA A 282 -1.63 12.26 16.33
CA ALA A 282 -1.88 12.28 17.77
C ALA A 282 -2.85 13.40 18.17
N ALA A 283 -2.77 14.57 17.53
CA ALA A 283 -3.72 15.66 17.75
C ALA A 283 -5.15 15.27 17.33
N LYS A 284 -5.29 14.48 16.25
CA LYS A 284 -6.59 14.00 15.76
C LYS A 284 -7.17 12.84 16.59
N TYR A 285 -6.32 11.96 17.10
CA TYR A 285 -6.68 10.73 17.81
C TYR A 285 -6.10 10.69 19.23
N ALA A 286 -6.27 11.79 19.98
CA ALA A 286 -5.61 12.01 21.27
C ALA A 286 -5.93 10.92 22.31
N ASP A 287 -7.17 10.43 22.34
CA ASP A 287 -7.58 9.37 23.26
C ASP A 287 -6.85 8.05 22.94
N GLN A 288 -6.75 7.70 21.66
CA GLN A 288 -6.05 6.48 21.22
C GLN A 288 -4.56 6.54 21.55
N PHE A 289 -3.90 7.69 21.34
CA PHE A 289 -2.49 7.87 21.68
C PHE A 289 -2.23 7.87 23.20
N LYS A 290 -3.22 8.26 23.99
CA LYS A 290 -3.15 8.20 25.46
C LYS A 290 -3.34 6.79 26.00
N ASP A 291 -4.21 6.01 25.36
CA ASP A 291 -4.60 4.68 25.85
C ASP A 291 -3.73 3.55 25.30
N GLU A 292 -3.08 3.71 24.14
CA GLU A 292 -2.21 2.71 23.50
C GLU A 292 -0.72 3.07 23.70
N PRO A 293 0.02 2.39 24.60
CA PRO A 293 1.40 2.71 24.91
C PRO A 293 2.33 2.74 23.70
N GLN A 294 2.14 1.84 22.73
CA GLN A 294 3.00 1.79 21.56
C GLN A 294 2.83 3.04 20.67
N LEU A 295 1.61 3.61 20.58
CA LEU A 295 1.39 4.90 19.91
C LEU A 295 2.09 6.05 20.65
N GLY A 296 2.09 6.02 21.99
CA GLY A 296 2.81 6.99 22.80
C GLY A 296 4.33 6.97 22.55
N TYR A 297 4.94 5.79 22.42
CA TYR A 297 6.36 5.68 22.07
C TYR A 297 6.67 6.11 20.63
N TYR A 298 5.79 5.85 19.66
CA TYR A 298 5.97 6.39 18.31
C TYR A 298 5.87 7.92 18.27
N LEU A 299 4.98 8.51 19.07
CA LEU A 299 4.94 9.96 19.25
C LEU A 299 6.24 10.49 19.86
N ALA A 300 6.78 9.79 20.87
CA ALA A 300 8.06 10.13 21.48
C ALA A 300 9.21 10.08 20.47
N GLU A 301 9.32 9.00 19.69
CA GLU A 301 10.32 8.83 18.64
C GLU A 301 10.22 9.92 17.57
N SER A 302 9.00 10.27 17.16
CA SER A 302 8.78 11.38 16.22
C SER A 302 9.30 12.71 16.76
N TYR A 303 8.96 13.09 18.00
CA TYR A 303 9.49 14.31 18.61
C TYR A 303 11.02 14.30 18.71
N LEU A 304 11.62 13.14 18.99
CA LEU A 304 13.07 13.00 19.01
C LEU A 304 13.68 13.26 17.63
N GLN A 305 13.09 12.72 16.55
CA GLN A 305 13.53 13.00 15.18
C GLN A 305 13.35 14.46 14.76
N LEU A 306 12.35 15.15 15.32
CA LEU A 306 12.13 16.58 15.12
C LEU A 306 13.06 17.46 15.99
N GLY A 307 13.89 16.87 16.86
CA GLY A 307 14.79 17.58 17.75
C GLY A 307 14.14 18.17 19.02
N ASP A 308 12.89 17.80 19.33
CA ASP A 308 12.19 18.22 20.55
C ASP A 308 12.32 17.15 21.64
N GLU A 309 13.50 17.10 22.28
CA GLU A 309 13.79 16.13 23.36
C GLU A 309 12.83 16.24 24.55
N SER A 310 12.32 17.45 24.83
CA SER A 310 11.40 17.69 25.96
C SER A 310 10.05 17.03 25.72
N SER A 311 9.47 17.23 24.52
CA SER A 311 8.22 16.58 24.15
C SER A 311 8.41 15.07 23.95
N ALA A 312 9.56 14.65 23.43
CA ALA A 312 9.90 13.23 23.30
C ALA A 312 9.88 12.50 24.65
N GLN A 313 10.59 13.04 25.65
CA GLN A 313 10.62 12.42 26.98
C GLN A 313 9.23 12.41 27.65
N LYS A 314 8.47 13.51 27.53
CA LYS A 314 7.09 13.56 28.06
C LYS A 314 6.18 12.50 27.43
N ALA A 315 6.26 12.30 26.13
CA ALA A 315 5.48 11.28 25.43
C ALA A 315 5.90 9.86 25.85
N ALA A 316 7.20 9.61 26.02
CA ALA A 316 7.71 8.32 26.51
C ALA A 316 7.26 8.01 27.95
N ASP A 317 7.29 9.00 28.84
CA ASP A 317 6.81 8.85 30.21
C ASP A 317 5.29 8.59 30.25
N ALA A 318 4.51 9.32 29.45
CA ALA A 318 3.07 9.09 29.32
C ALA A 318 2.74 7.70 28.77
N ALA A 319 3.52 7.20 27.80
CA ALA A 319 3.39 5.85 27.26
C ALA A 319 3.65 4.78 28.34
N SER A 320 4.69 4.97 29.16
CA SER A 320 5.00 4.05 30.26
C SER A 320 3.90 4.05 31.32
N GLU A 321 3.34 5.22 31.67
CA GLU A 321 2.18 5.31 32.56
C GLU A 321 0.93 4.61 31.99
N ALA A 322 0.71 4.69 30.67
CA ALA A 322 -0.41 4.03 30.02
C ALA A 322 -0.34 2.50 30.19
N ILE A 323 0.86 1.90 30.18
CA ILE A 323 1.06 0.47 30.48
C ILE A 323 0.48 0.13 31.86
N VAL A 324 0.78 0.97 32.86
CA VAL A 324 0.32 0.77 34.24
C VAL A 324 -1.21 0.84 34.31
N LYS A 325 -1.80 1.88 33.69
CA LYS A 325 -3.25 2.09 33.65
C LYS A 325 -3.98 0.92 32.99
N GLN A 326 -3.47 0.41 31.86
CA GLN A 326 -4.05 -0.75 31.18
C GLN A 326 -4.04 -2.01 32.08
N VAL A 327 -2.93 -2.28 32.78
CA VAL A 327 -2.85 -3.44 33.68
C VAL A 327 -3.74 -3.27 34.90
N GLU A 328 -3.85 -2.06 35.46
CA GLU A 328 -4.77 -1.77 36.56
C GLU A 328 -6.24 -1.96 36.16
N GLN A 329 -6.62 -1.65 34.93
CA GLN A 329 -7.96 -1.94 34.43
C GLN A 329 -8.25 -3.44 34.36
N LEU A 330 -7.24 -4.29 34.08
CA LEU A 330 -7.37 -5.75 34.12
C LEU A 330 -7.57 -6.30 35.54
N LYS A 331 -7.10 -5.60 36.58
CA LYS A 331 -7.36 -5.92 37.99
C LYS A 331 -8.85 -5.97 38.30
N ALA A 332 -9.63 -5.08 37.68
CA ALA A 332 -11.07 -5.02 37.88
C ALA A 332 -11.80 -6.23 37.27
N LEU A 333 -11.13 -6.99 36.40
CA LEU A 333 -11.73 -8.05 35.58
C LEU A 333 -11.23 -9.46 35.93
N THR A 334 -10.12 -9.60 36.66
CA THR A 334 -9.44 -10.90 36.84
C THR A 334 -8.72 -11.05 38.19
N ASN A 335 -8.54 -12.29 38.66
CA ASN A 335 -7.71 -12.65 39.83
C ASN A 335 -6.24 -12.95 39.46
N LEU A 336 -5.72 -12.35 38.39
CA LEU A 336 -4.39 -12.66 37.87
C LEU A 336 -3.27 -11.95 38.67
N ASN A 337 -2.04 -12.48 38.57
CA ASN A 337 -0.85 -11.81 39.10
C ASN A 337 -0.50 -10.59 38.22
N LEU A 338 -0.93 -9.42 38.67
CA LEU A 338 -0.76 -8.17 37.92
C LEU A 338 0.69 -7.71 37.84
N GLU A 339 1.53 -8.05 38.81
CA GLU A 339 2.95 -7.69 38.79
C GLU A 339 3.66 -8.44 37.66
N GLU A 340 3.33 -9.72 37.47
CA GLU A 340 3.86 -10.52 36.37
C GLU A 340 3.37 -10.02 35.00
N ILE A 341 2.09 -9.64 34.88
CA ILE A 341 1.54 -9.05 33.65
C ILE A 341 2.21 -7.72 33.34
N ARG A 342 2.34 -6.83 34.35
CA ARG A 342 2.96 -5.52 34.20
C ARG A 342 4.44 -5.64 33.81
N ALA A 343 5.19 -6.53 34.47
CA ALA A 343 6.58 -6.80 34.12
C ALA A 343 6.72 -7.29 32.67
N ASN A 344 5.84 -8.19 32.23
CA ASN A 344 5.84 -8.68 30.86
C ASN A 344 5.51 -7.57 29.85
N ARG A 345 4.56 -6.68 30.15
CA ARG A 345 4.24 -5.53 29.27
C ARG A 345 5.42 -4.57 29.15
N HIS A 346 6.03 -4.15 30.25
CA HIS A 346 7.25 -3.32 30.21
C HIS A 346 8.37 -4.02 29.42
N TYR A 347 8.59 -5.32 29.64
CA TYR A 347 9.56 -6.10 28.87
C TYR A 347 9.28 -6.14 27.35
N GLN A 348 8.02 -6.32 26.95
CA GLN A 348 7.62 -6.30 25.53
C GLN A 348 7.91 -4.95 24.88
N HIS A 349 7.56 -3.84 25.54
CA HIS A 349 7.85 -2.50 25.02
C HIS A 349 9.35 -2.19 25.02
N ALA A 350 10.10 -2.63 26.04
CA ALA A 350 11.56 -2.51 26.07
C ALA A 350 12.22 -3.15 24.84
N ARG A 351 11.78 -4.36 24.47
CA ARG A 351 12.28 -5.06 23.27
C ARG A 351 11.92 -4.33 21.98
N LEU A 352 10.68 -3.82 21.87
CA LEU A 352 10.26 -3.04 20.71
C LEU A 352 11.09 -1.75 20.56
N LEU A 353 11.34 -1.04 21.66
CA LEU A 353 12.17 0.17 21.68
C LEU A 353 13.63 -0.15 21.30
N ALA A 354 14.20 -1.24 21.83
CA ALA A 354 15.56 -1.67 21.50
C ALA A 354 15.70 -2.03 20.01
N GLN A 355 14.71 -2.73 19.43
CA GLN A 355 14.69 -3.05 17.99
C GLN A 355 14.68 -1.80 17.10
N ARG A 356 14.14 -0.69 17.60
CA ARG A 356 14.10 0.60 16.92
C ARG A 356 15.30 1.50 17.24
N GLY A 357 16.24 1.02 18.06
CA GLY A 357 17.43 1.79 18.46
C GLY A 357 17.19 2.85 19.54
N LEU A 358 16.02 2.83 20.20
CA LEU A 358 15.64 3.77 21.25
C LEU A 358 16.14 3.31 22.63
N PHE A 359 17.45 3.08 22.74
CA PHE A 359 18.08 2.41 23.89
C PHE A 359 17.82 3.09 25.25
N PRO A 360 17.85 4.43 25.40
CA PRO A 360 17.60 5.06 26.69
C PRO A 360 16.22 4.73 27.27
N TRP A 361 15.18 4.72 26.43
CA TRP A 361 13.84 4.34 26.86
C TRP A 361 13.70 2.82 27.04
N ALA A 362 14.34 2.03 26.17
CA ALA A 362 14.37 0.58 26.33
C ALA A 362 14.95 0.15 27.69
N GLU A 363 16.08 0.76 28.09
CA GLU A 363 16.71 0.52 29.39
C GLU A 363 15.78 0.87 30.55
N GLN A 364 15.12 2.04 30.49
CA GLN A 364 14.14 2.43 31.51
C GLN A 364 13.00 1.41 31.65
N GLU A 365 12.47 0.91 30.54
CA GLU A 365 11.42 -0.12 30.56
C GLU A 365 11.93 -1.48 31.09
N TYR A 366 13.16 -1.89 30.75
CA TYR A 366 13.77 -3.07 31.34
C TYR A 366 13.95 -2.93 32.85
N LEU A 367 14.41 -1.77 33.34
CA LEU A 367 14.56 -1.50 34.76
C LEU A 367 13.21 -1.50 35.49
N ARG A 368 12.16 -0.93 34.89
CA ARG A 368 10.78 -0.99 35.41
C ARG A 368 10.26 -2.43 35.48
N ALA A 369 10.57 -3.26 34.49
CA ALA A 369 10.22 -4.68 34.49
C ALA A 369 10.99 -5.50 35.53
N LEU A 370 12.29 -5.22 35.73
CA LEU A 370 13.14 -5.89 36.73
C LEU A 370 12.73 -5.57 38.16
N ALA A 371 12.25 -4.35 38.41
CA ALA A 371 11.79 -3.93 39.73
C ALA A 371 10.56 -4.72 40.23
N LEU A 372 9.87 -5.44 39.33
CA LEU A 372 8.73 -6.28 39.63
C LEU A 372 9.18 -7.75 39.78
N GLU A 373 8.66 -8.45 40.79
CA GLU A 373 8.92 -9.89 40.97
C GLU A 373 8.25 -10.67 39.82
N SER A 374 9.05 -11.14 38.86
CA SER A 374 8.52 -11.75 37.65
C SER A 374 9.43 -12.81 37.06
N ARG A 375 8.84 -13.76 36.32
CA ARG A 375 9.58 -14.84 35.65
C ARG A 375 10.40 -14.35 34.45
N VAL A 376 10.16 -13.13 33.97
CA VAL A 376 10.88 -12.54 32.83
C VAL A 376 12.24 -11.97 33.19
N GLN A 377 12.60 -11.89 34.48
CA GLN A 377 13.87 -11.32 34.95
C GLN A 377 15.12 -11.96 34.32
N ALA A 378 15.11 -13.27 34.07
CA ALA A 378 16.23 -13.96 33.43
C ALA A 378 16.45 -13.51 31.98
N GLY A 379 15.36 -13.30 31.22
CA GLY A 379 15.41 -12.77 29.85
C GLY A 379 15.88 -11.32 29.82
N ILE A 380 15.35 -10.49 30.72
CA ILE A 380 15.73 -9.07 30.82
C ILE A 380 17.24 -8.91 31.10
N ARG A 381 17.80 -9.70 32.02
CA ARG A 381 19.24 -9.65 32.34
C ARG A 381 20.12 -10.07 31.17
N ALA A 382 19.65 -10.99 30.33
CA ALA A 382 20.38 -11.41 29.13
C ALA A 382 20.36 -10.31 28.07
N ASP A 383 19.21 -9.65 27.86
CA ASP A 383 19.06 -8.58 26.88
C ASP A 383 19.84 -7.31 27.28
N LEU A 384 19.90 -6.97 28.57
CA LEU A 384 20.70 -5.82 29.08
C LEU A 384 22.23 -6.06 29.04
N ALA A 385 22.69 -7.31 28.88
CA ALA A 385 24.11 -7.65 28.89
C ALA A 385 24.74 -7.67 27.49
N GLN A 386 23.93 -7.56 26.43
CA GLN A 386 24.35 -7.43 25.02
C GLN A 386 24.38 -5.96 24.63
#